data_AF-A0A674DTY3-F1
#
_entry.id   AF-A0A674DTY3-F1
#
_cell.length_a   1.000
_cell.length_b   1.000
_cell.length_c   1.000
_cell.angle_alpha   90.00
_cell.angle_beta   90.00
_cell.angle_gamma   90.00
#
_symmetry.space_group_name_H-M   'P 1'
#
loop_
_entity.id
_entity.type
_entity.pdbx_description
1 polymer ?
#
loop_
_entity_poly.entity_id
_entity_poly.type
_entity_poly.pdbx_seq_one_letter_code
_entity_poly.pdbx_strand_id
1 'polypeptide(L)'
;RSRNRHQTTAGPVIYDMVHYGHSNQLRQAKAMGDYLIVGVHTDGEISQHKGPPVFTQDERYKMVRAIKWVDEIVEGAPYVTTLETLDKYTSDFCVHGDDITLTVDGKDTYEEVKRSGRYRECKRTQGVSTTDLVGRMLLMTKAHHSNIGHSDYQQHTDNFGKGPKGHSPWTGVSQFLQTSQKIIQFASGQEPQPGDTIIYVAGAFDLFHIGHVDFLEAVSRLSDKPYVIVGLHFDQEVNRYKGKNYPIMNVHERTLSVLACRYVSEVVIGAPYAVTRELLDHFKVDLVCHGKTEVHPDKDGSDPYAEPRKKGILHTVDSMNSLTTDSIVQRIIKNR
;
A
#
# COMPACT_ATOMS: atom_id res chain seq x y z
N ARG A 1 -3.87 -32.89 -14.12
CA ARG A 1 -2.50 -33.12 -13.58
C ARG A 1 -2.26 -32.09 -12.46
N SER A 2 -2.60 -32.43 -11.22
CA SER A 2 -2.36 -31.59 -10.04
C SER A 2 -0.87 -31.63 -9.69
N ARG A 3 -0.13 -30.58 -10.06
CA ARG A 3 1.17 -30.34 -9.43
C ARG A 3 0.88 -29.85 -8.00
N ASN A 4 1.50 -30.49 -7.01
CA ASN A 4 1.58 -29.99 -5.63
C ASN A 4 2.03 -28.52 -5.69
N ARG A 5 1.11 -27.58 -5.48
CA ARG A 5 1.46 -26.16 -5.28
C ARG A 5 1.76 -26.01 -3.81
N HIS A 6 2.91 -25.45 -3.46
CA HIS A 6 3.18 -25.09 -2.07
C HIS A 6 2.32 -23.90 -1.70
N GLN A 7 1.36 -24.14 -0.80
CA GLN A 7 0.40 -23.13 -0.36
C GLN A 7 0.90 -22.49 0.92
N THR A 8 1.07 -21.18 0.88
CA THR A 8 1.46 -20.38 2.02
C THR A 8 0.27 -19.54 2.46
N THR A 9 0.03 -19.50 3.77
CA THR A 9 -0.90 -18.52 4.34
C THR A 9 -0.10 -17.39 4.99
N ALA A 10 -0.35 -16.14 4.63
CA ALA A 10 0.04 -15.05 5.50
C ALA A 10 -0.86 -15.10 6.74
N GLY A 11 -0.27 -15.16 7.93
CA GLY A 11 -1.02 -15.13 9.18
C GLY A 11 -1.98 -13.93 9.18
N PRO A 12 -3.18 -14.06 9.76
CA PRO A 12 -4.16 -12.99 9.73
C PRO A 12 -3.56 -11.70 10.28
N VAL A 13 -3.55 -10.66 9.45
CA VAL A 13 -3.25 -9.30 9.89
C VAL A 13 -4.52 -8.49 9.71
N ILE A 14 -4.66 -7.46 10.53
CA ILE A 14 -5.80 -6.57 10.50
C ILE A 14 -5.91 -5.87 9.13
N TYR A 15 -4.78 -5.61 8.47
CA TYR A 15 -4.67 -4.90 7.19
C TYR A 15 -5.49 -3.60 7.14
N ASP A 16 -5.55 -2.91 8.28
CA ASP A 16 -6.12 -1.58 8.40
C ASP A 16 -5.02 -0.55 8.12
N MET A 17 -5.28 0.41 7.23
CA MET A 17 -4.27 1.33 6.69
C MET A 17 -3.09 0.60 6.02
N VAL A 18 -3.40 -0.23 5.02
CA VAL A 18 -2.37 -0.92 4.22
C VAL A 18 -1.31 0.06 3.72
N HIS A 19 -0.05 -0.35 3.82
CA HIS A 19 1.11 0.42 3.42
C HIS A 19 2.18 -0.53 2.85
N TYR A 20 3.26 0.01 2.28
CA TYR A 20 4.30 -0.80 1.63
C TYR A 20 4.94 -1.84 2.57
N GLY A 21 4.95 -1.61 3.88
CA GLY A 21 5.35 -2.62 4.88
C GLY A 21 4.52 -3.92 4.85
N HIS A 22 3.19 -3.82 4.82
CA HIS A 22 2.29 -4.96 4.63
C HIS A 22 2.53 -5.63 3.27
N SER A 23 2.71 -4.82 2.23
CA SER A 23 2.97 -5.32 0.87
C SER A 23 4.29 -6.11 0.80
N ASN A 24 5.35 -5.66 1.47
CA ASN A 24 6.62 -6.38 1.52
C ASN A 24 6.57 -7.64 2.38
N GLN A 25 5.74 -7.66 3.45
CA GLN A 25 5.46 -8.90 4.19
C GLN A 25 4.81 -9.94 3.28
N LEU A 26 3.77 -9.55 2.53
CA LEU A 26 3.09 -10.43 1.58
C LEU A 26 4.00 -10.89 0.44
N ARG A 27 4.88 -10.01 -0.07
CA ARG A 27 5.93 -10.38 -1.02
C ARG A 27 6.88 -11.45 -0.46
N GLN A 28 7.35 -11.27 0.77
CA GLN A 28 8.22 -12.24 1.44
C GLN A 28 7.49 -13.57 1.66
N ALA A 29 6.22 -13.55 2.08
CA ALA A 29 5.40 -14.75 2.26
C ALA A 29 5.19 -15.49 0.93
N LYS A 30 4.82 -14.77 -0.15
CA LYS A 30 4.69 -15.33 -1.50
C LYS A 30 6.00 -15.93 -2.00
N ALA A 31 7.15 -15.37 -1.65
CA ALA A 31 8.45 -15.91 -2.06
C ALA A 31 8.82 -17.24 -1.35
N MET A 32 8.10 -17.63 -0.29
CA MET A 32 8.31 -18.88 0.43
C MET A 32 7.49 -20.05 -0.15
N GLY A 33 6.57 -19.79 -1.08
CA GLY A 33 5.71 -20.79 -1.70
C GLY A 33 5.31 -20.41 -3.13
N ASP A 34 4.34 -21.13 -3.69
CA ASP A 34 3.86 -20.90 -5.06
C ASP A 34 2.51 -20.15 -5.09
N TYR A 35 1.76 -20.20 -3.99
CA TYR A 35 0.42 -19.65 -3.86
C TYR A 35 0.23 -19.04 -2.46
N LEU A 36 -0.28 -17.82 -2.38
CA LEU A 36 -0.45 -17.05 -1.17
C LEU A 36 -1.93 -16.78 -0.90
N ILE A 37 -2.41 -17.35 0.20
CA ILE A 37 -3.72 -17.07 0.78
C ILE A 37 -3.55 -16.07 1.93
N VAL A 38 -4.42 -15.07 2.01
CA VAL A 38 -4.36 -14.06 3.07
C VAL A 38 -5.68 -14.00 3.82
N GLY A 39 -5.64 -14.35 5.12
CA GLY A 39 -6.78 -14.18 6.01
C GLY A 39 -6.96 -12.73 6.45
N VAL A 40 -8.18 -12.21 6.40
CA VAL A 40 -8.52 -10.86 6.85
C VAL A 40 -9.72 -10.91 7.80
N HIS A 41 -9.57 -10.33 8.99
CA HIS A 41 -10.61 -10.34 10.04
C HIS A 41 -11.83 -9.49 9.69
N THR A 42 -12.97 -9.80 10.31
CA THR A 42 -14.15 -8.91 10.34
C THR A 42 -13.92 -7.70 11.26
N ASP A 43 -14.73 -6.66 11.11
CA ASP A 43 -14.66 -5.49 12.00
C ASP A 43 -15.05 -5.86 13.45
N GLY A 44 -15.99 -6.80 13.59
CA GLY A 44 -16.41 -7.33 14.89
C GLY A 44 -15.30 -8.08 15.62
N GLU A 45 -14.56 -8.94 14.92
CA GLU A 45 -13.43 -9.69 15.49
C GLU A 45 -12.31 -8.76 15.96
N ILE A 46 -12.00 -7.73 15.17
CA ILE A 46 -10.99 -6.72 15.51
C ILE A 46 -11.40 -5.96 16.78
N SER A 47 -12.66 -5.54 16.85
CA SER A 47 -13.18 -4.70 17.94
C SER A 47 -13.22 -5.43 19.29
N GLN A 48 -13.16 -6.76 19.31
CA GLN A 48 -13.05 -7.56 20.54
C GLN A 48 -11.63 -7.52 21.14
N HIS A 49 -10.61 -7.36 20.30
CA HIS A 49 -9.21 -7.45 20.71
C HIS A 49 -8.54 -6.07 20.84
N LYS A 50 -8.99 -5.10 20.06
CA LYS A 50 -8.49 -3.72 20.07
C LYS A 50 -9.58 -2.73 19.65
N GLY A 51 -9.23 -1.45 19.56
CA GLY A 51 -10.13 -0.42 19.04
C GLY A 51 -10.62 -0.71 17.61
N PRO A 52 -11.78 -0.15 17.21
CA PRO A 52 -12.36 -0.40 15.90
C PRO A 52 -11.40 0.02 14.77
N PRO A 53 -11.41 -0.69 13.63
CA PRO A 53 -10.57 -0.34 12.48
C PRO A 53 -11.01 0.98 11.84
N VAL A 54 -10.07 1.66 11.16
CA VAL A 54 -10.34 2.90 10.40
C VAL A 54 -11.10 2.61 9.11
N PHE A 55 -10.75 1.52 8.44
CA PHE A 55 -11.44 1.02 7.25
C PHE A 55 -12.39 -0.11 7.57
N THR A 56 -13.51 -0.16 6.85
CA THR A 56 -14.45 -1.29 6.94
C THR A 56 -13.79 -2.57 6.45
N GLN A 57 -14.33 -3.71 6.85
CA GLN A 57 -13.84 -5.00 6.38
C GLN A 57 -13.84 -5.14 4.85
N ASP A 58 -14.85 -4.59 4.17
CA ASP A 58 -14.94 -4.64 2.70
C ASP A 58 -13.84 -3.81 2.03
N GLU A 59 -13.55 -2.61 2.59
CA GLU A 59 -12.43 -1.78 2.14
C GLU A 59 -11.10 -2.51 2.32
N ARG A 60 -10.92 -3.21 3.45
CA ARG A 60 -9.70 -4.00 3.75
C ARG A 60 -9.58 -5.22 2.83
N TYR A 61 -10.66 -5.97 2.62
CA TYR A 61 -10.71 -7.11 1.71
C TYR A 61 -10.31 -6.72 0.29
N LYS A 62 -10.89 -5.64 -0.23
CA LYS A 62 -10.58 -5.16 -1.58
C LYS A 62 -9.13 -4.67 -1.69
N MET A 63 -8.62 -3.99 -0.66
CA MET A 63 -7.24 -3.49 -0.65
C MET A 63 -6.22 -4.63 -0.66
N VAL A 64 -6.43 -5.67 0.14
CA VAL A 64 -5.55 -6.85 0.17
C VAL A 64 -5.60 -7.60 -1.17
N ARG A 65 -6.78 -7.75 -1.77
CA ARG A 65 -6.93 -8.33 -3.12
C ARG A 65 -6.15 -7.55 -4.19
N ALA A 66 -6.02 -6.24 -4.06
CA ALA A 66 -5.30 -5.43 -5.04
C ALA A 66 -3.77 -5.64 -5.03
N ILE A 67 -3.21 -6.25 -3.98
CA ILE A 67 -1.77 -6.52 -3.88
C ILE A 67 -1.41 -7.69 -4.80
N LYS A 68 -0.41 -7.51 -5.65
CA LYS A 68 -0.09 -8.45 -6.74
C LYS A 68 0.45 -9.81 -6.31
N TRP A 69 0.96 -9.92 -5.09
CA TRP A 69 1.48 -11.18 -4.55
C TRP A 69 0.38 -12.04 -3.92
N VAL A 70 -0.82 -11.49 -3.70
CA VAL A 70 -1.96 -12.18 -3.11
C VAL A 70 -2.72 -12.91 -4.21
N ASP A 71 -2.84 -14.23 -4.12
CA ASP A 71 -3.64 -14.99 -5.07
C ASP A 71 -5.11 -15.06 -4.62
N GLU A 72 -5.33 -15.22 -3.32
CA GLU A 72 -6.65 -15.41 -2.72
C GLU A 72 -6.72 -14.76 -1.34
N ILE A 73 -7.91 -14.28 -0.99
CA ILE A 73 -8.19 -13.83 0.37
C ILE A 73 -9.25 -14.69 1.03
N VAL A 74 -9.14 -14.83 2.33
CA VAL A 74 -10.15 -15.44 3.19
C VAL A 74 -10.76 -14.34 4.05
N GLU A 75 -12.02 -14.04 3.78
CA GLU A 75 -12.81 -13.09 4.54
C GLU A 75 -13.26 -13.70 5.87
N GLY A 76 -13.31 -12.88 6.92
CA GLY A 76 -13.70 -13.32 8.26
C GLY A 76 -12.75 -14.36 8.86
N ALA A 77 -11.45 -14.24 8.60
CA ALA A 77 -10.47 -15.13 9.20
C ALA A 77 -10.42 -14.97 10.74
N PRO A 78 -10.25 -16.06 11.51
CA PRO A 78 -10.10 -16.01 12.97
C PRO A 78 -8.94 -15.11 13.41
N TYR A 79 -9.01 -14.51 14.61
CA TYR A 79 -7.95 -13.63 15.10
C TYR A 79 -6.57 -14.30 15.22
N VAL A 80 -6.56 -15.59 15.58
CA VAL A 80 -5.35 -16.39 15.78
C VAL A 80 -5.28 -17.48 14.72
N THR A 81 -4.11 -17.64 14.08
CA THR A 81 -3.86 -18.77 13.18
C THR A 81 -3.84 -20.08 13.95
N THR A 82 -4.69 -21.03 13.56
CA THR A 82 -4.73 -22.38 14.11
C THR A 82 -4.32 -23.43 13.08
N LEU A 83 -3.94 -24.62 13.52
CA LEU A 83 -3.70 -25.75 12.60
C LEU A 83 -4.95 -26.10 11.80
N GLU A 84 -6.14 -26.04 12.42
CA GLU A 84 -7.43 -26.23 11.74
C GLU A 84 -7.61 -25.25 10.58
N THR A 85 -7.24 -23.98 10.76
CA THR A 85 -7.32 -22.98 9.69
C THR A 85 -6.36 -23.33 8.55
N LEU A 86 -5.14 -23.74 8.87
CA LEU A 86 -4.16 -24.14 7.85
C LEU A 86 -4.62 -25.37 7.08
N ASP A 87 -5.19 -26.36 7.77
CA ASP A 87 -5.68 -27.59 7.16
C ASP A 87 -6.92 -27.34 6.29
N LYS A 88 -7.85 -26.49 6.76
CA LYS A 88 -9.04 -26.07 5.99
C LYS A 88 -8.66 -25.48 4.63
N TYR A 89 -7.60 -24.68 4.57
CA TYR A 89 -7.11 -24.06 3.34
C TYR A 89 -5.90 -24.79 2.73
N THR A 90 -5.63 -26.04 3.14
CA THR A 90 -4.52 -26.87 2.62
C THR A 90 -3.18 -26.13 2.56
N SER A 91 -2.91 -25.26 3.54
CA SER A 91 -1.71 -24.44 3.62
C SER A 91 -0.59 -25.20 4.33
N ASP A 92 0.60 -25.24 3.73
CA ASP A 92 1.75 -25.93 4.31
C ASP A 92 2.21 -25.28 5.62
N PHE A 93 2.24 -23.94 5.66
CA PHE A 93 2.66 -23.15 6.82
C PHE A 93 2.06 -21.75 6.79
N CYS A 94 2.09 -21.06 7.95
CA CYS A 94 1.83 -19.64 8.03
C CYS A 94 3.12 -18.81 8.08
N VAL A 95 3.04 -17.57 7.57
CA VAL A 95 4.11 -16.58 7.65
C VAL A 95 3.63 -15.38 8.44
N HIS A 96 4.41 -14.95 9.43
CA HIS A 96 4.14 -13.74 10.20
C HIS A 96 5.42 -12.92 10.40
N GLY A 97 5.27 -11.65 10.79
CA GLY A 97 6.40 -10.82 11.20
C GLY A 97 7.06 -11.34 12.47
N ASP A 98 8.31 -10.94 12.71
CA ASP A 98 9.12 -11.22 13.89
C ASP A 98 8.71 -10.41 15.15
N ASP A 99 7.46 -9.93 15.19
CA ASP A 99 6.92 -9.20 16.33
C ASP A 99 6.63 -10.14 17.50
N ILE A 100 6.73 -9.61 18.73
CA ILE A 100 6.39 -10.34 19.94
C ILE A 100 4.87 -10.58 19.97
N THR A 101 4.46 -11.83 19.77
CA THR A 101 3.05 -12.25 19.82
C THR A 101 2.78 -13.06 21.07
N LEU A 102 2.64 -12.38 22.20
CA LEU A 102 2.24 -13.00 23.46
C LEU A 102 0.78 -12.67 23.76
N THR A 103 0.04 -13.65 24.27
CA THR A 103 -1.26 -13.43 24.91
C THR A 103 -1.09 -12.64 26.21
N VAL A 104 -2.20 -12.19 26.79
CA VAL A 104 -2.21 -11.51 28.09
C VAL A 104 -1.56 -12.34 29.21
N ASP A 105 -1.56 -13.67 29.06
CA ASP A 105 -0.95 -14.63 29.99
C ASP A 105 0.54 -14.89 29.70
N GLY A 106 1.15 -14.16 28.76
CA GLY A 106 2.56 -14.32 28.39
C GLY A 106 2.85 -15.55 27.53
N LYS A 107 1.82 -16.17 26.94
CA LYS A 107 1.95 -17.36 26.10
C LYS A 107 2.03 -16.98 24.63
N ASP A 108 2.88 -17.65 23.85
CA ASP A 108 2.98 -17.38 22.41
C ASP A 108 1.65 -17.70 21.69
N THR A 109 1.08 -16.70 21.01
CA THR A 109 -0.19 -16.81 20.27
C THR A 109 -0.12 -17.86 19.16
N TYR A 110 1.08 -18.17 18.65
CA TYR A 110 1.31 -19.17 17.61
C TYR A 110 1.98 -20.44 18.14
N GLU A 111 1.96 -20.70 19.44
CA GLU A 111 2.65 -21.83 20.05
C GLU A 111 2.32 -23.17 19.36
N GLU A 112 1.03 -23.44 19.12
CA GLU A 112 0.57 -24.67 18.47
C GLU A 112 1.16 -24.83 17.06
N VAL A 113 1.09 -23.76 16.26
CA VAL A 113 1.58 -23.75 14.88
C VAL A 113 3.11 -23.86 14.84
N LYS A 114 3.82 -23.20 15.77
CA LYS A 114 5.28 -23.31 15.92
C LYS A 114 5.70 -24.74 16.27
N ARG A 115 5.03 -25.38 17.23
CA ARG A 115 5.32 -26.77 17.63
C ARG A 115 5.13 -27.78 16.49
N SER A 116 4.20 -27.51 15.57
CA SER A 116 3.98 -28.35 14.38
C SER A 116 5.02 -28.17 13.27
N GLY A 117 5.93 -27.19 13.39
CA GLY A 117 6.90 -26.85 12.33
C GLY A 117 6.30 -26.07 11.15
N ARG A 118 5.05 -25.61 11.25
CA ARG A 118 4.28 -24.92 10.19
C ARG A 118 4.22 -23.40 10.38
N TYR A 119 5.20 -22.82 11.08
CA TYR A 119 5.36 -21.38 11.25
C TYR A 119 6.65 -20.90 10.58
N ARG A 120 6.62 -19.74 9.92
CA ARG A 120 7.76 -19.08 9.30
C ARG A 120 7.73 -17.59 9.62
N GLU A 121 8.91 -16.98 9.68
CA GLU A 121 9.05 -15.56 9.98
C GLU A 121 9.54 -14.80 8.75
N CYS A 122 9.01 -13.60 8.56
CA CYS A 122 9.52 -12.64 7.60
C CYS A 122 10.05 -11.40 8.32
N LYS A 123 11.02 -10.72 7.71
CA LYS A 123 11.64 -9.54 8.33
C LYS A 123 10.69 -8.36 8.30
N ARG A 124 10.54 -7.66 9.44
CA ARG A 124 9.84 -6.38 9.50
C ARG A 124 10.40 -5.38 8.51
N THR A 125 9.51 -4.62 7.86
CA THR A 125 9.91 -3.62 6.87
C THR A 125 10.34 -2.33 7.56
N GLN A 126 11.56 -1.88 7.27
CA GLN A 126 12.07 -0.59 7.77
C GLN A 126 11.37 0.60 7.10
N GLY A 127 11.17 1.67 7.86
CA GLY A 127 10.68 2.96 7.39
C GLY A 127 9.19 3.25 7.57
N VAL A 128 8.37 2.27 7.98
CA VAL A 128 6.92 2.46 8.10
C VAL A 128 6.27 1.58 9.16
N SER A 129 5.29 2.15 9.84
CA SER A 129 4.29 1.44 10.63
C SER A 129 2.98 2.23 10.63
N THR A 130 1.85 1.59 10.94
CA THR A 130 0.57 2.30 11.10
C THR A 130 0.67 3.41 12.16
N THR A 131 1.37 3.17 13.27
CA THR A 131 1.62 4.18 14.33
C THR A 131 2.40 5.38 13.81
N ASP A 132 3.44 5.15 13.01
CA ASP A 132 4.21 6.22 12.37
C ASP A 132 3.35 7.05 11.41
N LEU A 133 2.59 6.40 10.51
CA LEU A 133 1.71 7.10 9.57
C LEU A 133 0.64 7.92 10.28
N VAL A 134 0.02 7.37 11.32
CA VAL A 134 -0.93 8.10 12.17
C VAL A 134 -0.25 9.28 12.83
N GLY A 135 0.98 9.13 13.33
CA GLY A 135 1.81 10.23 13.83
C GLY A 135 1.99 11.35 12.81
N ARG A 136 2.36 11.01 11.56
CA ARG A 136 2.53 11.99 10.46
C ARG A 136 1.26 12.79 10.17
N MET A 137 0.11 12.12 10.22
CA MET A 137 -1.20 12.76 9.99
C MET A 137 -1.61 13.71 11.10
N LEU A 138 -1.20 13.43 12.34
CA LEU A 138 -1.66 14.17 13.52
C LEU A 138 -0.69 15.28 13.94
N LEU A 139 0.61 15.07 13.75
CA LEU A 139 1.63 16.06 14.09
C LEU A 139 1.60 17.25 13.13
N MET A 140 1.04 17.08 11.93
CA MET A 140 0.92 18.16 10.92
C MET A 140 2.26 18.84 10.60
N THR A 141 3.39 18.16 10.85
CA THR A 141 4.75 18.65 10.55
C THR A 141 5.21 18.15 9.19
N LYS A 142 6.22 18.81 8.60
CA LYS A 142 6.90 18.37 7.36
C LYS A 142 8.21 17.64 7.63
N ALA A 143 8.48 17.25 8.87
CA ALA A 143 9.77 16.69 9.26
C ALA A 143 10.07 15.36 8.55
N HIS A 144 9.04 14.59 8.19
CA HIS A 144 9.16 13.35 7.40
C HIS A 144 9.54 13.57 5.93
N HIS A 145 9.52 14.82 5.42
CA HIS A 145 10.04 15.15 4.09
C HIS A 145 11.57 15.21 4.06
N SER A 146 12.22 15.39 5.21
CA SER A 146 13.69 15.46 5.32
C SER A 146 14.25 14.22 6.03
N ASN A 147 15.33 13.64 5.50
CA ASN A 147 16.10 12.57 6.16
C ASN A 147 16.84 13.03 7.45
N ILE A 148 16.49 14.19 8.01
CA ILE A 148 17.16 14.81 9.15
C ILE A 148 16.34 14.49 10.40
N GLY A 149 16.92 13.68 11.31
CA GLY A 149 16.26 13.25 12.54
C GLY A 149 15.94 14.43 13.44
N HIS A 150 14.65 14.69 13.65
CA HIS A 150 14.18 15.65 14.65
C HIS A 150 13.86 14.92 15.96
N SER A 151 14.52 15.31 17.05
CA SER A 151 14.35 14.75 18.40
C SER A 151 12.89 14.79 18.89
N ASP A 152 12.17 15.86 18.53
CA ASP A 152 10.80 16.09 19.00
C ASP A 152 9.80 15.12 18.33
N TYR A 153 10.11 14.69 17.11
CA TYR A 153 9.26 13.79 16.34
C TYR A 153 9.32 12.35 16.90
N GLN A 154 10.52 11.90 17.32
CA GLN A 154 10.71 10.59 17.98
C GLN A 154 10.01 10.51 19.35
N GLN A 155 10.08 11.57 20.17
CA GLN A 155 9.45 11.56 21.50
C GLN A 155 7.92 11.40 21.44
N HIS A 156 7.27 11.90 20.39
CA HIS A 156 5.81 11.84 20.25
C HIS A 156 5.29 10.53 19.65
N THR A 157 5.97 9.94 18.65
CA THR A 157 5.52 8.65 18.08
C THR A 157 5.64 7.50 19.07
N ASP A 158 6.66 7.53 19.93
CA ASP A 158 6.81 6.55 21.00
C ASP A 158 5.63 6.58 21.96
N ASN A 159 4.94 7.72 22.15
CA ASN A 159 3.78 7.81 23.02
C ASN A 159 2.49 7.18 22.45
N PHE A 160 2.38 7.00 21.13
CA PHE A 160 1.17 6.46 20.49
C PHE A 160 1.11 4.93 20.43
N GLY A 161 2.20 4.23 20.73
CA GLY A 161 2.28 2.76 20.73
C GLY A 161 2.23 2.08 22.10
N LYS A 162 1.99 2.81 23.20
CA LYS A 162 2.22 2.31 24.56
C LYS A 162 1.01 1.59 25.16
N GLY A 163 1.14 0.26 25.34
CA GLY A 163 0.51 -0.43 26.47
C GLY A 163 1.37 -0.27 27.74
N PRO A 164 0.85 -0.51 28.97
CA PRO A 164 1.51 -0.16 30.22
C PRO A 164 2.89 -0.80 30.49
N LYS A 165 3.30 -1.81 29.69
CA LYS A 165 4.56 -2.58 29.90
C LYS A 165 5.31 -2.97 28.62
N GLY A 166 4.97 -2.43 27.45
CA GLY A 166 5.59 -2.83 26.17
C GLY A 166 6.56 -1.78 25.62
N HIS A 167 7.86 -1.96 25.80
CA HIS A 167 8.88 -1.21 25.07
C HIS A 167 9.26 -2.00 23.81
N SER A 168 8.76 -1.61 22.63
CA SER A 168 9.31 -2.07 21.36
C SER A 168 10.35 -1.05 20.88
N PRO A 169 11.62 -1.42 20.69
CA PRO A 169 12.65 -0.50 20.17
C PRO A 169 12.39 -0.06 18.71
N TRP A 170 11.27 -0.47 18.10
CA TRP A 170 10.94 -0.31 16.69
C TRP A 170 9.71 0.58 16.41
N THR A 171 9.14 1.23 17.44
CA THR A 171 8.07 2.24 17.28
C THR A 171 8.61 3.65 16.98
N GLY A 172 9.92 3.82 17.03
CA GLY A 172 10.59 5.06 16.63
C GLY A 172 10.39 5.32 15.14
N VAL A 173 10.39 6.61 14.79
CA VAL A 173 10.24 7.10 13.41
C VAL A 173 11.38 6.55 12.57
N SER A 174 11.10 5.45 11.89
CA SER A 174 12.08 4.75 11.06
C SER A 174 12.25 5.56 9.78
N GLN A 175 13.48 6.03 9.53
CA GLN A 175 13.80 6.75 8.30
C GLN A 175 13.83 5.76 7.14
N PHE A 176 12.94 5.95 6.16
CA PHE A 176 12.88 5.08 5.00
C PHE A 176 14.14 5.24 4.12
N LEU A 177 14.99 4.21 4.11
CA LEU A 177 16.15 4.14 3.22
C LEU A 177 15.79 3.40 1.93
N GLN A 178 15.64 4.14 0.82
CA GLN A 178 15.39 3.53 -0.48
C GLN A 178 16.66 2.92 -1.06
N THR A 179 16.54 1.76 -1.68
CA THR A 179 17.63 1.12 -2.43
C THR A 179 17.11 0.60 -3.77
N SER A 180 18.00 0.49 -4.77
CA SER A 180 17.66 -0.14 -6.05
C SER A 180 17.09 -1.54 -5.86
N GLN A 181 17.63 -2.31 -4.91
CA GLN A 181 17.16 -3.65 -4.57
C GLN A 181 15.68 -3.65 -4.13
N LYS A 182 15.24 -2.68 -3.31
CA LYS A 182 13.83 -2.59 -2.89
C LYS A 182 12.91 -2.30 -4.07
N ILE A 183 13.33 -1.43 -4.99
CA ILE A 183 12.57 -1.12 -6.21
C ILE A 183 12.46 -2.38 -7.07
N ILE A 184 13.57 -3.08 -7.33
CA ILE A 184 13.59 -4.32 -8.14
C ILE A 184 12.67 -5.39 -7.53
N GLN A 185 12.68 -5.54 -6.20
CA GLN A 185 11.80 -6.49 -5.51
C GLN A 185 10.31 -6.16 -5.66
N PHE A 186 9.98 -4.88 -5.85
CA PHE A 186 8.61 -4.40 -6.00
C PHE A 186 8.20 -4.22 -7.46
N ALA A 187 9.12 -4.02 -8.41
CA ALA A 187 8.80 -3.85 -9.81
C ALA A 187 8.37 -5.17 -10.46
N SER A 188 7.56 -5.08 -11.52
CA SER A 188 7.29 -6.25 -12.39
C SER A 188 8.52 -6.58 -13.25
N GLY A 189 9.29 -5.56 -13.63
CA GLY A 189 10.44 -5.65 -14.52
C GLY A 189 10.07 -5.97 -15.98
N GLN A 190 8.80 -5.85 -16.36
CA GLN A 190 8.32 -6.16 -17.70
C GLN A 190 8.24 -4.89 -18.54
N GLU A 191 8.82 -4.92 -19.74
CA GLU A 191 8.64 -3.88 -20.75
C GLU A 191 7.32 -4.07 -21.52
N PRO A 192 6.74 -3.00 -22.10
CA PRO A 192 5.56 -3.12 -22.96
C PRO A 192 5.82 -4.07 -24.13
N GLN A 193 4.90 -5.00 -24.36
CA GLN A 193 4.96 -5.97 -25.46
C GLN A 193 4.16 -5.51 -26.68
N PRO A 194 4.46 -6.01 -27.90
CA PRO A 194 3.63 -5.74 -29.06
C PRO A 194 2.15 -6.09 -28.83
N GLY A 195 1.29 -5.09 -29.01
CA GLY A 195 -0.16 -5.22 -28.79
C GLY A 195 -0.64 -4.81 -27.40
N ASP A 196 0.26 -4.44 -26.49
CA ASP A 196 -0.12 -3.77 -25.24
C ASP A 196 -0.59 -2.34 -25.54
N THR A 197 -1.55 -1.85 -24.76
CA THR A 197 -1.98 -0.45 -24.75
C THR A 197 -1.30 0.27 -23.60
N ILE A 198 -0.44 1.24 -23.91
CA ILE A 198 0.31 2.00 -22.90
C ILE A 198 -0.58 3.12 -22.37
N ILE A 199 -0.99 2.99 -21.11
CA ILE A 199 -1.87 3.94 -20.43
C ILE A 199 -1.07 4.69 -19.37
N TYR A 200 -1.04 6.02 -19.47
CA TYR A 200 -0.41 6.88 -18.47
C TYR A 200 -1.45 7.53 -17.54
N VAL A 201 -1.18 7.47 -16.24
CA VAL A 201 -1.94 8.19 -15.21
C VAL A 201 -0.97 8.93 -14.30
N ALA A 202 -1.34 10.08 -13.76
CA ALA A 202 -0.45 10.87 -12.91
C ALA A 202 -1.14 11.38 -11.65
N GLY A 203 -0.36 11.61 -10.59
CA GLY A 203 -0.89 12.20 -9.37
C GLY A 203 0.02 12.11 -8.16
N ALA A 204 -0.56 12.41 -7.00
CA ALA A 204 0.12 12.21 -5.73
C ALA A 204 0.23 10.72 -5.39
N PHE A 205 -0.87 9.95 -5.44
CA PHE A 205 -0.95 8.59 -4.91
C PHE A 205 -0.44 8.49 -3.46
N ASP A 206 -0.74 9.52 -2.67
CA ASP A 206 -0.36 9.61 -1.26
C ASP A 206 -1.31 8.80 -0.37
N LEU A 207 -0.75 8.10 0.63
CA LEU A 207 -1.43 7.04 1.38
C LEU A 207 -2.22 6.11 0.45
N PHE A 208 -1.55 5.47 -0.51
CA PHE A 208 -2.18 4.61 -1.52
C PHE A 208 -3.30 3.74 -0.92
N HIS A 209 -4.52 3.89 -1.45
CA HIS A 209 -5.77 3.51 -0.80
C HIS A 209 -6.81 3.02 -1.81
N ILE A 210 -7.97 2.57 -1.32
CA ILE A 210 -8.95 1.88 -2.17
C ILE A 210 -9.54 2.73 -3.29
N GLY A 211 -9.68 4.06 -3.10
CA GLY A 211 -10.03 4.96 -4.21
C GLY A 211 -9.03 4.94 -5.37
N HIS A 212 -7.73 4.80 -5.10
CA HIS A 212 -6.70 4.65 -6.14
C HIS A 212 -6.77 3.27 -6.79
N VAL A 213 -7.02 2.22 -6.00
CA VAL A 213 -7.21 0.84 -6.51
C VAL A 213 -8.39 0.81 -7.48
N ASP A 214 -9.53 1.38 -7.11
CA ASP A 214 -10.75 1.39 -7.92
C ASP A 214 -10.55 2.17 -9.22
N PHE A 215 -9.84 3.30 -9.16
CA PHE A 215 -9.44 4.05 -10.34
C PHE A 215 -8.52 3.23 -11.26
N LEU A 216 -7.46 2.62 -10.73
CA LEU A 216 -6.51 1.84 -11.52
C LEU A 216 -7.13 0.57 -12.09
N GLU A 217 -8.05 -0.06 -11.35
CA GLU A 217 -8.84 -1.19 -11.83
C GLU A 217 -9.71 -0.77 -13.02
N ALA A 218 -10.45 0.34 -12.90
CA ALA A 218 -11.28 0.86 -13.97
C ALA A 218 -10.44 1.25 -15.21
N VAL A 219 -9.26 1.86 -15.00
CA VAL A 219 -8.29 2.17 -16.06
C VAL A 219 -7.79 0.91 -16.75
N SER A 220 -7.45 -0.14 -16.00
CA SER A 220 -6.96 -1.40 -16.58
C SER A 220 -7.99 -2.09 -17.46
N ARG A 221 -9.30 -1.83 -17.24
CA ARG A 221 -10.40 -2.39 -18.05
C ARG A 221 -10.62 -1.67 -19.38
N LEU A 222 -9.91 -0.58 -19.65
CA LEU A 222 -10.02 0.16 -20.91
C LEU A 222 -9.36 -0.56 -22.09
N SER A 223 -8.54 -1.58 -21.84
CA SER A 223 -7.87 -2.39 -22.86
C SER A 223 -7.82 -3.85 -22.42
N ASP A 224 -7.80 -4.77 -23.38
CA ASP A 224 -7.60 -6.20 -23.13
C ASP A 224 -6.16 -6.51 -22.68
N LYS A 225 -5.20 -5.65 -23.02
CA LYS A 225 -3.77 -5.77 -22.66
C LYS A 225 -3.23 -4.43 -22.15
N PRO A 226 -3.62 -4.01 -20.94
CA PRO A 226 -3.21 -2.72 -20.40
C PRO A 226 -1.76 -2.78 -19.91
N TYR A 227 -0.95 -1.80 -20.31
CA TYR A 227 0.34 -1.50 -19.69
C TYR A 227 0.23 -0.15 -18.99
N VAL A 228 -0.02 -0.18 -17.67
CA VAL A 228 -0.33 1.04 -16.91
C VAL A 228 0.95 1.62 -16.30
N ILE A 229 1.27 2.85 -16.69
CA ILE A 229 2.37 3.65 -16.17
C ILE A 229 1.80 4.70 -15.21
N VAL A 230 2.25 4.69 -13.96
CA VAL A 230 1.82 5.66 -12.94
C VAL A 230 2.92 6.70 -12.71
N GLY A 231 2.66 7.95 -13.10
CA GLY A 231 3.49 9.11 -12.81
C GLY A 231 3.28 9.63 -11.39
N LEU A 232 4.34 9.60 -10.59
CA LEU A 232 4.33 10.13 -9.22
C LEU A 232 4.96 11.50 -9.17
N HIS A 233 4.17 12.53 -8.87
CA HIS A 233 4.68 13.89 -8.68
C HIS A 233 5.71 13.93 -7.53
N PHE A 234 6.70 14.82 -7.63
CA PHE A 234 7.65 15.10 -6.54
C PHE A 234 6.95 15.66 -5.29
N ASP A 235 7.53 15.43 -4.11
CA ASP A 235 6.94 15.83 -2.84
C ASP A 235 6.70 17.35 -2.74
N GLN A 236 7.62 18.15 -3.27
CA GLN A 236 7.47 19.62 -3.32
C GLN A 236 6.29 20.03 -4.20
N GLU A 237 6.06 19.31 -5.30
CA GLU A 237 4.96 19.57 -6.23
C GLU A 237 3.63 19.18 -5.59
N VAL A 238 3.56 18.00 -4.94
CA VAL A 238 2.39 17.58 -4.17
C VAL A 238 2.07 18.58 -3.06
N ASN A 239 3.09 19.05 -2.31
CA ASN A 239 2.90 20.06 -1.28
C ASN A 239 2.40 21.40 -1.85
N ARG A 240 2.83 21.81 -3.05
CA ARG A 240 2.36 23.04 -3.69
C ARG A 240 0.84 23.03 -3.89
N TYR A 241 0.29 21.95 -4.46
CA TYR A 241 -1.14 21.91 -4.80
C TYR A 241 -2.04 21.31 -3.71
N LYS A 242 -1.50 20.52 -2.76
CA LYS A 242 -2.27 20.03 -1.59
C LYS A 242 -2.09 20.86 -0.32
N GLY A 243 -0.98 21.58 -0.20
CA GLY A 243 -0.64 22.38 0.98
C GLY A 243 -0.36 21.53 2.23
N LYS A 244 -0.46 22.19 3.40
CA LYS A 244 -0.30 21.58 4.73
C LYS A 244 1.01 20.77 4.83
N ASN A 245 0.96 19.61 5.48
CA ASN A 245 2.03 18.63 5.63
C ASN A 245 2.05 17.55 4.54
N TYR A 246 1.26 17.70 3.48
CA TYR A 246 1.24 16.72 2.40
C TYR A 246 2.50 16.78 1.52
N PRO A 247 2.95 15.67 0.93
CA PRO A 247 2.38 14.33 1.10
C PRO A 247 2.75 13.71 2.46
N ILE A 248 1.93 12.80 2.96
CA ILE A 248 2.19 12.03 4.19
C ILE A 248 3.30 10.99 3.94
N MET A 249 3.30 10.37 2.75
CA MET A 249 4.35 9.49 2.27
C MET A 249 5.21 10.21 1.24
N ASN A 250 6.53 10.14 1.39
CA ASN A 250 7.45 10.71 0.41
C ASN A 250 7.40 9.94 -0.92
N VAL A 251 8.01 10.48 -1.97
CA VAL A 251 7.95 9.89 -3.32
C VAL A 251 8.46 8.45 -3.38
N HIS A 252 9.44 8.10 -2.55
CA HIS A 252 10.01 6.76 -2.55
C HIS A 252 9.10 5.75 -1.82
N GLU A 253 8.44 6.15 -0.73
CA GLU A 253 7.40 5.34 -0.06
C GLU A 253 6.18 5.14 -0.96
N ARG A 254 5.75 6.21 -1.66
CA ARG A 254 4.65 6.15 -2.65
C ARG A 254 5.00 5.23 -3.82
N THR A 255 6.25 5.26 -4.29
CA THR A 255 6.74 4.36 -5.33
C THR A 255 6.51 2.89 -4.96
N LEU A 256 6.95 2.47 -3.75
CA LEU A 256 6.74 1.09 -3.32
C LEU A 256 5.26 0.76 -3.12
N SER A 257 4.46 1.72 -2.63
CA SER A 257 3.03 1.51 -2.39
C SER A 257 2.26 1.30 -3.69
N VAL A 258 2.61 2.03 -4.74
CA VAL A 258 1.98 1.94 -6.07
C VAL A 258 2.46 0.70 -6.83
N LEU A 259 3.76 0.37 -6.80
CA LEU A 259 4.31 -0.82 -7.45
C LEU A 259 3.76 -2.16 -6.89
N ALA A 260 3.22 -2.14 -5.66
CA ALA A 260 2.59 -3.32 -5.06
C ALA A 260 1.22 -3.66 -5.67
N CYS A 261 0.58 -2.71 -6.35
CA CYS A 261 -0.74 -2.89 -6.96
C CYS A 261 -0.66 -3.76 -8.21
N ARG A 262 -1.57 -4.72 -8.35
CA ARG A 262 -1.62 -5.65 -9.50
C ARG A 262 -1.96 -4.99 -10.84
N TYR A 263 -2.58 -3.81 -10.80
CA TYR A 263 -2.99 -3.08 -12.00
C TYR A 263 -1.89 -2.15 -12.53
N VAL A 264 -0.74 -2.08 -11.87
CA VAL A 264 0.37 -1.18 -12.22
C VAL A 264 1.51 -1.98 -12.85
N SER A 265 1.94 -1.54 -14.04
CA SER A 265 3.06 -2.15 -14.76
C SER A 265 4.38 -1.46 -14.43
N GLU A 266 4.37 -0.12 -14.42
CA GLU A 266 5.56 0.73 -14.22
C GLU A 266 5.23 2.05 -13.49
N VAL A 267 6.25 2.67 -12.89
CA VAL A 267 6.15 3.95 -12.19
C VAL A 267 7.20 4.94 -12.71
N VAL A 268 6.76 6.17 -13.01
CA VAL A 268 7.67 7.32 -13.22
C VAL A 268 7.88 8.02 -11.88
N ILE A 269 9.06 7.82 -11.29
CA ILE A 269 9.43 8.43 -10.02
C ILE A 269 9.80 9.90 -10.26
N GLY A 270 9.02 10.84 -9.75
CA GLY A 270 9.26 12.26 -9.97
C GLY A 270 8.77 12.75 -11.33
N ALA A 271 7.56 12.32 -11.71
CA ALA A 271 6.91 12.78 -12.94
C ALA A 271 6.65 14.30 -12.89
N PRO A 272 6.76 15.01 -14.03
CA PRO A 272 6.35 16.40 -14.15
C PRO A 272 4.84 16.54 -13.88
N TYR A 273 4.42 17.71 -13.40
CA TYR A 273 3.00 18.00 -13.15
C TYR A 273 2.19 18.06 -14.44
N ALA A 274 2.67 18.83 -15.42
CA ALA A 274 2.14 18.79 -16.78
C ALA A 274 2.55 17.51 -17.49
N VAL A 275 1.59 16.89 -18.18
CA VAL A 275 1.83 15.75 -19.06
C VAL A 275 2.43 16.27 -20.37
N THR A 276 3.76 16.31 -20.44
CA THR A 276 4.46 16.93 -21.58
C THR A 276 4.51 16.03 -22.80
N ARG A 277 4.72 16.63 -23.98
CA ARG A 277 4.91 15.89 -25.23
C ARG A 277 6.09 14.93 -25.16
N GLU A 278 7.19 15.34 -24.54
CA GLU A 278 8.39 14.51 -24.39
C GLU A 278 8.09 13.26 -23.57
N LEU A 279 7.30 13.37 -22.51
CA LEU A 279 6.87 12.22 -21.70
C LEU A 279 6.01 11.26 -22.54
N LEU A 280 5.02 11.80 -23.24
CA LEU A 280 4.13 11.01 -24.09
C LEU A 280 4.89 10.26 -25.19
N ASP A 281 5.81 10.96 -25.86
CA ASP A 281 6.59 10.42 -26.97
C ASP A 281 7.66 9.42 -26.46
N HIS A 282 8.26 9.65 -25.28
CA HIS A 282 9.26 8.76 -24.66
C HIS A 282 8.66 7.39 -24.30
N PHE A 283 7.51 7.39 -23.61
CA PHE A 283 6.83 6.15 -23.20
C PHE A 283 5.90 5.58 -24.28
N LYS A 284 5.75 6.26 -25.43
CA LYS A 284 4.81 5.88 -26.50
C LYS A 284 3.39 5.69 -25.99
N VAL A 285 2.91 6.65 -25.20
CA VAL A 285 1.61 6.60 -24.53
C VAL A 285 0.46 6.60 -25.55
N ASP A 286 -0.42 5.61 -25.44
CA ASP A 286 -1.64 5.48 -26.26
C ASP A 286 -2.81 6.22 -25.62
N LEU A 287 -2.93 6.16 -24.29
CA LEU A 287 -4.04 6.74 -23.52
C LEU A 287 -3.52 7.47 -22.27
N VAL A 288 -4.11 8.61 -21.95
CA VAL A 288 -3.92 9.29 -20.67
C VAL A 288 -5.23 9.26 -19.90
N CYS A 289 -5.21 8.80 -18.65
CA CYS A 289 -6.40 8.79 -17.81
C CYS A 289 -6.26 9.65 -16.57
N HIS A 290 -7.35 10.33 -16.20
CA HIS A 290 -7.50 11.03 -14.94
C HIS A 290 -8.84 10.67 -14.31
N GLY A 291 -8.90 10.67 -12.97
CA GLY A 291 -10.14 10.41 -12.23
C GLY A 291 -11.17 11.55 -12.37
N LYS A 292 -12.30 11.45 -11.67
CA LYS A 292 -13.26 12.56 -11.52
C LYS A 292 -12.85 13.61 -10.47
N THR A 293 -11.67 13.47 -9.88
CA THR A 293 -11.17 14.44 -8.92
C THR A 293 -10.77 15.74 -9.62
N GLU A 294 -10.83 16.86 -8.90
CA GLU A 294 -10.40 18.16 -9.40
C GLU A 294 -8.97 18.12 -9.96
N VAL A 295 -8.77 18.77 -11.10
CA VAL A 295 -7.45 19.03 -11.70
C VAL A 295 -7.09 20.46 -11.38
N HIS A 296 -6.01 20.67 -10.62
CA HIS A 296 -5.52 22.02 -10.37
C HIS A 296 -4.70 22.52 -11.57
N PRO A 297 -4.75 23.83 -11.89
CA PRO A 297 -3.88 24.40 -12.91
C PRO A 297 -2.39 24.25 -12.54
N ASP A 298 -1.53 24.23 -13.56
CA ASP A 298 -0.08 24.31 -13.36
C ASP A 298 0.33 25.70 -12.83
N LYS A 299 1.61 25.88 -12.51
CA LYS A 299 2.19 27.12 -11.93
C LYS A 299 1.97 28.36 -12.79
N ASP A 300 1.90 28.17 -14.10
CA ASP A 300 1.62 29.23 -15.08
C ASP A 300 0.12 29.39 -15.38
N GLY A 301 -0.75 28.63 -14.71
CA GLY A 301 -2.21 28.63 -14.90
C GLY A 301 -2.69 27.74 -16.04
N SER A 302 -1.81 27.00 -16.72
CA SER A 302 -2.19 26.11 -17.82
C SER A 302 -2.88 24.81 -17.34
N ASP A 303 -3.62 24.16 -18.24
CA ASP A 303 -4.17 22.82 -18.01
C ASP A 303 -3.02 21.79 -18.10
N PRO A 304 -2.69 21.06 -17.01
CA PRO A 304 -1.61 20.07 -17.04
C PRO A 304 -1.88 18.91 -18.01
N TYR A 305 -3.12 18.74 -18.48
CA TYR A 305 -3.51 17.76 -19.49
C TYR A 305 -3.77 18.39 -20.88
N ALA A 306 -3.29 19.61 -21.15
CA ALA A 306 -3.49 20.27 -22.43
C ALA A 306 -2.95 19.45 -23.64
N GLU A 307 -1.75 18.89 -23.53
CA GLU A 307 -1.14 18.07 -24.59
C GLU A 307 -1.92 16.79 -24.91
N PRO A 308 -2.25 15.91 -23.93
CA PRO A 308 -3.05 14.72 -24.24
C PRO A 308 -4.48 15.07 -24.69
N ARG A 309 -5.06 16.18 -24.21
CA ARG A 309 -6.35 16.69 -24.71
C ARG A 309 -6.27 17.07 -26.19
N LYS A 310 -5.22 17.79 -26.58
CA LYS A 310 -4.96 18.18 -27.98
C LYS A 310 -4.74 16.98 -28.89
N LYS A 311 -4.09 15.93 -28.39
CA LYS A 311 -3.90 14.66 -29.11
C LYS A 311 -5.17 13.78 -29.15
N GLY A 312 -6.22 14.12 -28.39
CA GLY A 312 -7.47 13.34 -28.33
C GLY A 312 -7.34 12.01 -27.56
N ILE A 313 -6.35 11.89 -26.68
CA ILE A 313 -6.02 10.66 -25.93
C ILE A 313 -6.31 10.78 -24.43
N LEU A 314 -6.93 11.87 -23.97
CA LEU A 314 -7.30 12.09 -22.58
C LEU A 314 -8.69 11.48 -22.28
N HIS A 315 -8.75 10.59 -21.30
CA HIS A 315 -9.98 9.95 -20.83
C HIS A 315 -10.23 10.24 -19.35
N THR A 316 -11.46 10.66 -19.03
CA THR A 316 -11.91 10.75 -17.63
C THR A 316 -12.52 9.42 -17.22
N VAL A 317 -12.02 8.85 -16.12
CA VAL A 317 -12.49 7.57 -15.58
C VAL A 317 -13.16 7.79 -14.22
N ASP A 318 -14.34 7.22 -14.03
CA ASP A 318 -15.02 7.23 -12.73
C ASP A 318 -14.58 6.01 -11.92
N SER A 319 -13.95 6.23 -10.78
CA SER A 319 -13.63 5.15 -9.83
C SER A 319 -14.84 4.66 -9.04
N MET A 320 -15.98 5.37 -9.12
CA MET A 320 -17.16 5.17 -8.27
C MET A 320 -16.83 5.24 -6.78
N ASN A 321 -15.71 5.88 -6.43
CA ASN A 321 -15.18 5.93 -5.08
C ASN A 321 -14.75 7.36 -4.73
N SER A 322 -15.31 7.91 -3.65
CA SER A 322 -15.05 9.28 -3.19
C SER A 322 -13.93 9.37 -2.13
N LEU A 323 -13.28 8.26 -1.78
CA LEU A 323 -12.21 8.25 -0.77
C LEU A 323 -10.98 9.00 -1.28
N THR A 324 -10.52 9.96 -0.49
CA THR A 324 -9.30 10.76 -0.70
C THR A 324 -8.37 10.66 0.49
N THR A 325 -7.09 11.01 0.31
CA THR A 325 -6.12 11.14 1.39
C THR A 325 -6.65 12.03 2.53
N ASP A 326 -7.27 13.17 2.20
CA ASP A 326 -7.90 14.05 3.20
C ASP A 326 -9.02 13.35 3.98
N SER A 327 -9.88 12.58 3.30
CA SER A 327 -10.95 11.84 3.97
C SER A 327 -10.42 10.76 4.92
N ILE A 328 -9.29 10.12 4.59
CA ILE A 328 -8.63 9.13 5.46
C ILE A 328 -8.08 9.82 6.71
N VAL A 329 -7.41 10.96 6.54
CA VAL A 329 -6.93 11.77 7.67
C VAL A 329 -8.09 12.17 8.58
N GLN A 330 -9.23 12.61 8.02
CA GLN A 330 -10.42 12.94 8.79
C GLN A 330 -11.02 11.74 9.53
N ARG A 331 -11.07 10.54 8.91
CA ARG A 331 -11.53 9.31 9.58
C ARG A 331 -10.66 8.99 10.81
N ILE A 332 -9.34 9.12 10.69
CA ILE A 332 -8.39 8.88 11.79
C ILE A 332 -8.57 9.91 12.91
N ILE A 333 -8.72 11.19 12.57
CA ILE A 333 -8.94 12.26 13.56
C ILE A 333 -10.26 12.06 14.31
N LYS A 334 -11.32 11.60 13.64
CA LYS A 334 -12.64 11.38 14.24
C LYS A 334 -12.68 10.18 15.19
N ASN A 335 -11.83 9.17 14.96
CA ASN A 335 -11.77 7.95 15.78
C ASN A 335 -10.81 8.06 16.98
N ARG A 336 -10.34 9.28 17.32
CA ARG A 336 -9.63 9.58 18.57
C ARG A 336 -10.60 9.88 19.71
#